data_AF-A0A6N7KWJ2-F1
#
_entry.id   AF-A0A6N7KWJ2-F1
#
_cell.length_a   1.000
_cell.length_b   1.000
_cell.length_c   1.000
_cell.angle_alpha   90.00
_cell.angle_beta   90.00
_cell.angle_gamma   90.00
#
_symmetry.space_group_name_H-M   'P 1'
#
loop_
_entity.id
_entity.type
_entity.pdbx_description
1 polymer ?
#
loop_
_entity_poly.entity_id
_entity_poly.type
_entity_poly.pdbx_seq_one_letter_code
_entity_poly.pdbx_strand_id
1 'polypeptide(L)' 'MLRWLAGDGSCKNGNCPTLWGSENGDYVVQGYVITDPHHLAELNLPDGESAVVIPAAVLEGYFRAQG' A
#
# COMPACT_ATOMS: atom_id res chain seq x y z
N MET A 1 -14.08 10.08 2.11
CA MET A 1 -12.81 10.71 2.53
C MET A 1 -11.76 9.64 2.83
N LEU A 2 -10.46 9.92 2.62
CA LEU A 2 -9.36 9.04 3.06
C LEU A 2 -8.74 9.57 4.36
N ARG A 3 -8.51 8.68 5.32
CA ARG A 3 -7.81 8.94 6.59
C ARG A 3 -6.44 8.29 6.56
N TRP A 4 -5.40 9.04 6.88
CA TRP A 4 -4.05 8.48 7.02
C TRP A 4 -3.98 7.51 8.20
N LEU A 5 -3.40 6.32 7.99
CA LEU A 5 -3.28 5.28 9.01
C LEU A 5 -1.83 4.96 9.37
N ALA A 6 -0.97 4.81 8.36
CA ALA A 6 0.45 4.56 8.54
C ALA A 6 1.23 4.93 7.28
N GLY A 7 2.54 5.14 7.42
CA GLY A 7 3.43 5.42 6.30
C GLY A 7 4.87 5.16 6.69
N ASP A 8 5.75 5.09 5.69
CA ASP A 8 7.18 4.93 5.92
C ASP A 8 7.77 6.21 6.55
N GLY A 9 8.23 6.10 7.80
CA GLY A 9 8.80 7.21 8.58
C GLY A 9 10.18 7.70 8.09
N SER A 10 10.79 7.02 7.12
CA SER A 10 12.08 7.42 6.54
C SER A 10 11.96 8.51 5.45
N CYS A 11 10.75 8.96 5.13
CA CYS A 11 10.52 9.91 4.05
C CYS A 11 11.06 11.32 4.35
N LYS A 12 12.04 11.77 3.56
CA LYS A 12 12.46 13.18 3.55
C LYS A 12 11.90 14.02 2.38
N ASN A 13 11.36 13.42 1.31
CA ASN A 13 11.03 14.14 0.06
C ASN A 13 9.73 13.69 -0.67
N GLY A 14 8.70 13.23 0.04
CA GLY A 14 7.31 13.47 -0.41
C GLY A 14 6.57 12.42 -1.24
N ASN A 15 7.08 11.21 -1.46
CA ASN A 15 6.28 10.11 -2.04
C ASN A 15 6.57 8.79 -1.32
N CYS A 16 6.03 8.63 -0.11
CA CYS A 16 6.23 7.41 0.66
C CYS A 16 5.05 6.44 0.58
N PRO A 17 5.34 5.14 0.62
CA PRO A 17 4.33 4.11 0.83
C PRO A 17 3.47 4.44 2.04
N THR A 18 2.16 4.42 1.83
CA THR A 18 1.19 4.92 2.80
C THR A 18 -0.06 4.04 2.80
N LEU A 19 -0.53 3.72 4.01
CA LEU A 19 -1.81 3.07 4.24
C LEU A 19 -2.85 4.13 4.61
N TRP A 20 -3.99 4.08 3.93
CA TRP A 20 -5.14 4.93 4.18
C TRP A 20 -6.35 4.08 4.52
N GLY A 21 -7.22 4.58 5.40
CA GLY A 21 -8.54 4.03 5.63
C GLY A 21 -9.59 4.86 4.91
N SER A 22 -10.56 4.21 4.30
CA SER A 22 -11.74 4.85 3.73
C SER A 22 -12.90 4.84 4.73
N GLU A 23 -13.89 5.70 4.50
CA GLU A 23 -15.13 5.73 5.28
C GLU A 23 -15.97 4.45 5.15
N ASN A 24 -15.75 3.67 4.08
CA ASN A 24 -16.47 2.44 3.81
C ASN A 24 -15.88 1.22 4.54
N GLY A 25 -14.79 1.41 5.31
CA GLY A 25 -14.09 0.33 5.99
C GLY A 25 -12.99 -0.33 5.14
N ASP A 26 -12.85 0.06 3.87
CA ASP A 26 -11.79 -0.43 2.99
C ASP A 26 -10.46 0.28 3.25
N TYR A 27 -9.36 -0.39 2.95
CA TYR A 27 -8.02 0.20 2.95
C TYR A 27 -7.60 0.61 1.53
N VAL A 28 -6.92 1.75 1.43
CA VAL A 28 -6.24 2.18 0.20
C VAL A 28 -4.74 2.17 0.46
N VAL A 29 -3.98 1.49 -0.41
CA VAL A 29 -2.53 1.35 -0.30
C VAL A 29 -1.86 2.14 -1.40
N GLN A 30 -1.03 3.11 -1.02
CA GLN A 30 -0.12 3.80 -1.92
C GLN A 30 1.25 3.13 -1.86
N GLY A 31 1.81 2.79 -3.02
CA GLY A 31 3.11 2.15 -3.14
C GLY A 31 3.77 2.35 -4.51
N TYR A 32 4.79 1.55 -4.79
CA TYR A 32 5.48 1.55 -6.07
C TYR A 32 4.81 0.54 -7.02
N VAL A 33 4.40 0.97 -8.21
CA VAL A 33 3.76 0.09 -9.19
C VAL A 33 4.71 -1.07 -9.55
N ILE A 34 4.20 -2.29 -9.48
CA ILE A 34 4.92 -3.48 -9.93
C ILE A 34 4.93 -3.46 -11.46
N THR A 35 6.11 -3.50 -12.05
CA THR A 35 6.32 -3.51 -13.52
C THR A 35 7.01 -4.77 -14.01
N ASP A 36 7.47 -5.63 -13.09
CA ASP A 36 8.08 -6.91 -13.43
C ASP A 36 7.00 -7.87 -13.98
N PRO A 37 7.11 -8.32 -15.25
CA PRO A 37 6.12 -9.19 -15.85
C PRO A 37 6.02 -10.56 -15.17
N HIS A 38 7.10 -11.05 -14.54
CA HIS A 38 7.04 -12.33 -13.82
C HIS A 38 6.16 -12.22 -12.57
N HIS A 39 6.35 -11.18 -11.75
CA HIS A 39 5.50 -10.94 -10.59
C HIS A 39 4.04 -10.67 -10.98
N LEU A 40 3.80 -9.91 -12.06
CA LEU A 40 2.44 -9.63 -12.53
C LEU A 40 1.74 -10.90 -13.03
N ALA A 41 2.46 -11.81 -13.68
CA ALA A 41 1.92 -13.09 -14.14
C ALA A 41 1.48 -14.00 -12.97
N GLU A 42 2.16 -13.95 -11.83
CA GLU A 42 1.77 -14.69 -10.61
C GLU A 42 0.44 -14.18 -10.02
N LEU A 43 0.17 -12.88 -10.17
CA LEU A 43 -1.05 -12.25 -9.64
C LEU A 43 -2.27 -12.47 -10.52
N ASN A 44 -2.08 -12.77 -11.81
CA ASN A 44 -3.16 -12.96 -12.80
C ASN A 44 -4.23 -11.83 -12.74
N LEU A 45 -3.77 -10.58 -12.74
CA LEU A 45 -4.62 -9.41 -12.55
C LEU A 45 -5.64 -9.26 -13.71
N PRO A 46 -6.93 -9.05 -13.42
CA PRO A 46 -7.93 -8.65 -14.40
C PRO A 46 -7.62 -7.32 -15.09
N ASP A 47 -8.25 -7.11 -16.25
CA ASP A 47 -8.19 -5.84 -16.97
C ASP A 47 -8.67 -4.68 -16.07
N GLY A 48 -7.85 -3.63 -15.98
CA GLY A 48 -8.13 -2.44 -15.16
C GLY A 48 -7.59 -2.50 -13.74
N GLU A 49 -7.01 -3.64 -13.31
CA GLU A 49 -6.32 -3.74 -12.02
C GLU A 49 -4.81 -3.48 -12.13
N SER A 50 -4.21 -3.06 -11.02
CA SER A 50 -2.78 -2.83 -10.90
C SER A 50 -2.32 -3.22 -9.50
N ALA A 51 -1.05 -3.59 -9.36
CA ALA A 51 -0.45 -3.95 -8.10
C ALA A 51 0.67 -2.98 -7.74
N VAL A 52 0.78 -2.68 -6.45
CA VAL A 52 1.87 -1.89 -5.88
C VAL A 52 2.62 -2.71 -4.84
N VAL A 53 3.93 -2.48 -4.75
CA VAL A 53 4.77 -2.98 -3.66
C VAL A 53 4.98 -1.88 -2.63
N ILE A 54 4.92 -2.27 -1.36
CA ILE A 54 5.21 -1.39 -0.20
C ILE A 54 6.11 -2.13 0.80
N PRO A 55 6.90 -1.42 1.61
CA PRO A 55 7.61 -2.01 2.74
C PRO A 55 6.61 -2.62 3.74
N ALA A 56 6.84 -3.88 4.12
CA ALA A 56 5.99 -4.59 5.08
C ALA A 56 5.81 -3.83 6.40
N ALA A 57 6.85 -3.10 6.83
CA ALA A 57 6.85 -2.29 8.05
C ALA A 57 5.70 -1.26 8.11
N VAL A 58 5.22 -0.76 6.96
CA VAL A 58 4.08 0.18 6.93
C VAL A 58 2.79 -0.50 7.38
N LEU A 59 2.52 -1.72 6.89
CA LEU A 59 1.34 -2.51 7.27
C LEU A 59 1.52 -3.10 8.67
N GLU A 60 2.66 -3.74 8.93
CA GLU A 60 2.93 -4.38 10.22
C GLU A 60 2.88 -3.39 11.37
N GLY A 61 3.45 -2.19 11.18
CA GLY A 61 3.41 -1.13 12.20
C GLY A 61 1.98 -0.73 12.54
N TYR A 62 1.12 -0.57 11.52
CA TYR A 62 -0.29 -0.26 11.74
C TYR A 62 -1.02 -1.40 12.46
N PHE A 63 -0.94 -2.63 11.96
CA PHE A 63 -1.70 -3.75 12.50
C PHE A 63 -1.22 -4.17 13.90
N ARG A 64 0.08 -4.05 14.20
CA ARG A 64 0.59 -4.24 15.57
C ARG A 64 0.02 -3.22 16.55
N ALA A 65 -0.20 -1.98 16.12
CA ALA A 65 -0.75 -0.94 16.99
C ALA A 65 -2.28 -1.06 17.23
N GLN A 66 -2.98 -1.90 16.45
CA GLN A 66 -4.41 -2.18 16.62
C GLN A 66 -4.69 -3.41 17.51
N GLY A 67 -3.64 -4.13 17.93
CA GLY A 67 -3.70 -5.30 18.82
C GLY A 67 -2.59 -5.28 19.87
#